data_AF-A0A8J7W390-F1
#
_entry.id   AF-A0A8J7W390-F1
#
_cell.length_a   1.000
_cell.length_b   1.000
_cell.length_c   1.000
_cell.angle_alpha   90.00
_cell.angle_beta   90.00
_cell.angle_gamma   90.00
#
_symmetry.space_group_name_H-M   'P 1'
#
loop_
_entity.id
_entity.type
_entity.pdbx_description
1 polymer ?
#
loop_
_entity_poly.entity_id
_entity_poly.type
_entity_poly.pdbx_seq_one_letter_code
_entity_poly.pdbx_strand_id
1 'polypeptide(L)' 'MKKKEVSAEVFFVTVSEEKRAEKRWDQLCDKEKDRVSQNLTDKFMTAAGYVSTQQQEQP' A
#
# COMPACT_ATOMS: atom_id res chain seq x y z
N MET A 1 18.58 20.76 20.84
CA MET A 1 17.63 19.64 21.00
C MET A 1 18.01 18.53 20.03
N LYS A 2 18.26 17.29 20.49
CA LYS A 2 18.46 16.14 19.58
C LYS A 2 17.10 15.69 19.05
N LYS A 3 16.91 15.68 17.72
CA LYS A 3 15.71 15.12 17.09
C LYS A 3 15.68 13.61 17.41
N LYS A 4 14.53 13.10 17.86
CA LYS A 4 14.31 11.67 17.99
C LYS A 4 13.91 11.15 16.60
N GLU A 5 14.74 10.32 16.01
CA GLU A 5 14.37 9.58 14.80
C GLU A 5 13.50 8.39 15.19
N VAL A 6 12.45 8.16 14.41
CA VAL A 6 11.64 6.95 14.46
C VAL A 6 11.86 6.22 13.15
N SER A 7 12.48 5.05 13.21
CA SER A 7 12.56 4.12 12.07
C SER A 7 11.41 3.12 12.16
N ALA A 8 10.63 3.01 11.09
CA ALA A 8 9.60 1.98 10.95
C ALA A 8 9.93 1.10 9.74
N GLU A 9 9.86 -0.22 9.91
CA GLU A 9 10.00 -1.17 8.81
C GLU A 9 8.61 -1.59 8.31
N VAL A 10 8.39 -1.59 7.00
CA VAL A 10 7.11 -1.97 6.38
C VAL A 10 7.25 -3.32 5.68
N PHE A 11 6.42 -4.28 6.10
CA PHE A 11 6.34 -5.62 5.55
C PHE A 11 4.97 -5.84 4.89
N PHE A 12 4.98 -6.43 3.70
CA PHE A 12 3.80 -6.83 2.95
C PHE A 12 3.65 -8.33 3.05
N VAL A 13 2.53 -8.76 3.65
CA VAL A 13 2.20 -10.17 3.84
C VAL A 13 1.12 -10.55 2.84
N THR A 14 1.47 -11.41 1.90
CA THR A 14 0.50 -12.07 1.01
C THR A 14 0.16 -13.43 1.61
N VAL A 15 -1.12 -13.66 1.89
CA VAL A 15 -1.64 -14.96 2.35
C VAL A 15 -2.40 -15.60 1.21
N SER A 16 -1.94 -16.78 0.76
CA SER A 16 -2.69 -17.69 -0.11
C SER A 16 -3.00 -18.98 0.65
N GLU A 17 -3.87 -19.84 0.09
CA GLU A 17 -4.48 -21.02 0.75
C GLU A 17 -3.50 -21.90 1.54
N GLU A 18 -2.23 -21.98 1.13
CA GLU A 18 -1.21 -22.76 1.84
C GLU A 18 0.12 -22.01 2.09
N LYS A 19 0.21 -20.71 1.75
CA LYS A 19 1.49 -19.99 1.81
C LYS A 19 1.33 -18.55 2.29
N ARG A 20 2.14 -18.21 3.30
CA ARG A 20 2.41 -16.84 3.72
C ARG A 20 3.71 -16.39 3.06
N ALA A 21 3.63 -15.42 2.17
CA ALA A 21 4.79 -14.77 1.58
C ALA A 21 4.96 -13.39 2.20
N GLU A 22 6.13 -13.11 2.73
CA GLU A 22 6.48 -11.80 3.29
C GLU A 22 7.51 -11.13 2.40
N LYS A 23 7.26 -9.87 2.06
CA LYS A 23 8.23 -9.02 1.37
C LYS A 23 8.39 -7.70 2.11
N ARG A 24 9.63 -7.26 2.33
CA ARG A 24 9.91 -5.88 2.76
C ARG A 24 9.58 -4.92 1.62
N TRP A 25 9.24 -3.68 1.96
CA TRP A 25 9.07 -2.60 0.97
C TRP A 25 10.27 -2.52 -0.01
N ASP A 26 11.49 -2.61 0.50
CA ASP A 26 12.71 -2.50 -0.31
C ASP A 26 12.93 -3.68 -1.26
N GLN A 27 12.24 -4.80 -1.02
CA GLN A 27 12.28 -6.01 -1.86
C GLN A 27 11.21 -6.00 -2.96
N LEU A 28 10.30 -5.01 -2.96
CA LEU A 28 9.31 -4.84 -4.01
C LEU A 28 9.94 -4.14 -5.22
N CYS A 29 9.60 -4.60 -6.42
CA CYS A 29 9.93 -3.84 -7.63
C CYS A 29 9.05 -2.59 -7.75
N ASP A 30 9.43 -1.63 -8.60
CA ASP A 30 8.72 -0.35 -8.72
C ASP A 30 7.24 -0.53 -9.07
N LYS A 31 6.93 -1.48 -9.95
CA LYS A 31 5.53 -1.82 -10.31
C LYS A 31 4.73 -2.34 -9.12
N GLU A 32 5.34 -3.12 -8.23
CA GLU A 32 4.68 -3.60 -7.01
C GLU A 32 4.47 -2.45 -6.03
N LYS A 33 5.47 -1.57 -5.87
CA LYS A 33 5.38 -0.37 -5.02
C LYS A 33 4.29 0.57 -5.48
N ASP A 34 4.22 0.87 -6.78
CA ASP A 34 3.18 1.73 -7.36
C ASP A 34 1.78 1.18 -7.09
N ARG A 35 1.58 -0.13 -7.33
CA ARG A 35 0.31 -0.80 -7.07
C ARG A 35 -0.09 -0.73 -5.58
N VAL A 36 0.87 -0.95 -4.68
CA VAL A 36 0.64 -0.85 -3.24
C VAL A 36 0.30 0.58 -2.83
N SER A 37 1.07 1.57 -3.30
CA SER A 37 0.84 2.99 -3.02
C SER A 37 -0.55 3.42 -3.50
N GLN A 38 -0.94 3.02 -4.70
CA GLN A 38 -2.27 3.32 -5.25
C GLN A 38 -3.36 2.69 -4.37
N ASN A 39 -3.26 1.39 -4.07
CA ASN A 39 -4.23 0.69 -3.23
C ASN A 39 -4.37 1.31 -1.82
N LEU A 40 -3.26 1.74 -1.21
CA LEU A 40 -3.28 2.43 0.08
C LEU A 40 -3.96 3.78 -0.03
N THR A 41 -3.59 4.56 -1.05
CA THR A 41 -4.17 5.87 -1.34
C THR A 41 -5.68 5.74 -1.54
N ASP A 42 -6.13 4.81 -2.37
CA ASP A 42 -7.56 4.58 -2.63
C ASP A 42 -8.33 4.22 -1.36
N LYS A 43 -7.75 3.39 -0.48
CA LYS A 43 -8.35 3.04 0.81
C LYS A 43 -8.47 4.24 1.75
N PHE A 44 -7.41 5.06 1.84
CA PHE A 44 -7.45 6.27 2.67
C PHE A 44 -8.45 7.30 2.12
N MET A 45 -8.47 7.51 0.81
CA MET A 45 -9.39 8.42 0.14
C MET A 45 -10.84 7.95 0.31
N THR A 46 -11.11 6.65 0.12
CA THR A 46 -12.43 6.06 0.36
C THR A 46 -12.85 6.21 1.82
N ALA A 47 -11.97 5.94 2.78
CA ALA A 47 -12.25 6.10 4.22
C ALA A 47 -12.52 7.57 4.58
N ALA A 48 -11.90 8.52 3.87
CA ALA A 48 -12.14 9.95 4.00
C ALA A 48 -13.37 10.45 3.22
N GLY A 49 -14.11 9.57 2.53
CA GLY A 49 -15.34 9.90 1.80
C GLY A 49 -15.14 10.38 0.37
N TYR A 50 -13.92 10.30 -0.18
CA TYR A 50 -13.64 10.60 -1.58
C TYR A 50 -13.90 9.37 -2.45
N VAL A 51 -14.45 9.60 -3.64
CA VAL A 51 -14.66 8.55 -4.65
C VAL A 51 -13.56 8.67 -5.69
N SER A 52 -12.92 7.54 -6.02
CA SER A 52 -11.91 7.51 -7.08
C SER A 52 -12.56 7.82 -8.43
N THR A 53 -12.03 8.82 -9.14
CA THR A 53 -12.52 9.20 -10.47
C THR A 53 -12.32 8.11 -11.52
N GLN A 54 -11.45 7.12 -11.26
CA GLN A 54 -11.21 6.00 -12.18
C GLN A 54 -12.35 4.96 -12.22
N GLN A 55 -13.30 5.00 -11.27
CA GLN A 55 -14.49 4.12 -11.27
C GLN A 55 -15.72 4.73 -11.96
N GLN A 56 -15.65 5.99 -12.45
CA GLN A 56 -16.79 6.67 -13.07
C GLN A 56 -16.92 6.49 -14.60
N GLU A 57 -16.04 5.72 -15.25
CA GLU A 57 -16.07 5.49 -16.71
C GLU A 57 -16.49 4.07 -17.13
N GLN A 58 -17.53 3.49 -16.52
CA GLN A 58 -18.24 2.37 -17.15
C GLN A 58 -19.75 2.67 -17.24
N PRO A 59 -20.27 2.93 -18.45
CA PRO A 59 -21.71 3.07 -18.71
C PRO A 59 -22.45 1.72 -18.60
#